data_AF-A0A497DS04-F1
#
_entry.id   AF-A0A497DS04-F1
#
_cell.length_a   1.000
_cell.length_b   1.000
_cell.length_c   1.000
_cell.angle_alpha   90.00
_cell.angle_beta   90.00
_cell.angle_gamma   90.00
#
_symmetry.space_group_name_H-M   'P 1'
#
loop_
_entity.id
_entity.type
_entity.pdbx_description
1 polymer ?
#
loop_
_entity_poly.entity_id
_entity_poly.type
_entity_poly.pdbx_seq_one_letter_code
_entity_poly.pdbx_strand_id
1 'polypeptide(L)' 'AASRTLKAYTRESISDLVENIVSRQAEEEQFTEADISFADMTVIKEIFKNRLTNIYHSRIEYPE' A
#
# COMPACT_ATOMS: atom_id res chain seq x y z
N ALA A 1 -12.21 2.01 0.41
CA ALA A 1 -12.82 2.25 -0.91
C ALA A 1 -11.86 1.95 -2.07
N ALA A 2 -10.62 2.47 -2.06
CA ALA A 2 -9.67 2.34 -3.18
C ALA A 2 -9.17 0.91 -3.51
N SER A 3 -9.09 0.00 -2.53
CA SER A 3 -8.63 -1.37 -2.78
C SER A 3 -9.61 -2.22 -3.60
N ARG A 4 -10.88 -1.81 -3.71
CA ARG A 4 -11.93 -2.57 -4.42
C ARG A 4 -12.01 -2.28 -5.91
N THR A 5 -11.27 -1.28 -6.40
CA THR A 5 -11.29 -0.80 -7.79
C THR A 5 -10.12 -1.32 -8.63
N LEU A 6 -9.16 -2.03 -8.03
CA LEU A 6 -8.06 -2.63 -8.79
C LEU A 6 -8.59 -3.76 -9.69
N LYS A 7 -8.33 -3.64 -11.00
CA LYS A 7 -8.71 -4.65 -11.99
C LYS A 7 -7.93 -5.96 -11.83
N ALA A 8 -6.70 -5.87 -11.36
CA ALA A 8 -5.84 -7.00 -11.02
C ALA A 8 -4.99 -6.62 -9.80
N TYR A 9 -4.69 -7.58 -8.93
CA TYR A 9 -3.89 -7.39 -7.72
C TYR A 9 -2.45 -7.85 -7.96
N THR A 10 -1.77 -7.21 -8.91
CA THR A 10 -0.34 -7.44 -9.16
C THR A 10 0.52 -6.68 -8.14
N ARG A 11 1.78 -7.10 -7.97
CA ARG A 11 2.75 -6.41 -7.11
C ARG A 11 2.86 -4.91 -7.42
N GLU A 12 2.88 -4.57 -8.70
CA GLU A 12 2.92 -3.19 -9.20
C GLU A 12 1.65 -2.43 -8.79
N SER A 13 0.47 -2.97 -9.09
CA SER A 13 -0.80 -2.31 -8.75
C SER A 13 -1.01 -2.09 -7.24
N ILE A 14 -0.49 -3.01 -6.42
CA ILE A 14 -0.51 -2.89 -4.96
C ILE A 14 0.48 -1.82 -4.50
N SER A 15 1.67 -1.78 -5.10
CA SER A 15 2.66 -0.74 -4.83
C SER A 15 2.08 0.63 -5.15
N ASP A 16 1.53 0.82 -6.35
CA ASP A 16 0.92 2.08 -6.79
C ASP A 16 -0.24 2.48 -5.88
N LEU A 17 -1.07 1.52 -5.47
CA LEU A 17 -2.16 1.79 -4.53
C LEU A 17 -1.64 2.34 -3.20
N VAL A 18 -0.62 1.70 -2.62
CA VAL A 18 -0.04 2.13 -1.34
C VAL A 18 0.64 3.49 -1.47
N GLU A 19 1.43 3.70 -2.52
CA GLU A 19 2.09 4.99 -2.76
C GLU A 19 1.06 6.12 -2.95
N ASN A 20 0.04 5.91 -3.78
CA ASN A 20 -0.99 6.93 -4.02
C ASN A 20 -1.78 7.29 -2.76
N ILE A 21 -2.09 6.31 -1.90
CA ILE A 21 -2.78 6.57 -0.63
C ILE A 21 -1.90 7.43 0.28
N VAL A 22 -0.65 7.05 0.47
CA VAL A 22 0.27 7.76 1.38
C VAL A 22 0.59 9.15 0.84
N SER A 23 0.82 9.30 -0.46
CA SER A 23 1.05 10.61 -1.10
C SER A 23 -0.16 11.53 -0.92
N ARG A 24 -1.38 11.05 -1.16
CA ARG A 24 -2.59 11.86 -0.94
C ARG A 24 -2.75 12.28 0.52
N GLN A 25 -2.45 11.39 1.48
CA GLN A 25 -2.49 11.72 2.91
C GLN A 25 -1.46 12.79 3.28
N ALA A 26 -0.27 12.74 2.67
CA ALA A 26 0.76 13.76 2.85
C ALA A 26 0.34 15.10 2.24
N GLU A 27 -0.23 15.11 1.04
CA GLU A 27 -0.78 16.32 0.38
C GLU A 27 -1.92 16.95 1.17
N GLU A 28 -2.73 16.13 1.85
CA GLU A 28 -3.81 16.56 2.74
C GLU A 28 -3.32 16.94 4.15
N GLU A 29 -2.01 17.06 4.36
CA GLU A 29 -1.37 17.45 5.62
C GLU A 29 -1.78 16.54 6.82
N GLN A 30 -2.14 15.27 6.56
CA GLN A 30 -2.65 14.38 7.61
C GLN A 30 -1.57 13.85 8.56
N PHE A 31 -0.29 14.03 8.21
CA PHE A 31 0.84 13.62 9.05
C PHE A 31 1.46 14.78 9.85
N THR A 32 0.91 15.99 9.78
CA THR A 32 1.50 17.21 10.36
C THR A 32 1.67 17.15 11.88
N GLU A 33 0.78 16.43 12.57
CA GLU A 33 0.83 16.23 14.03
C GLU A 33 1.42 14.86 14.42
N ALA A 34 1.94 14.09 13.45
CA ALA A 34 2.52 12.78 13.70
C ALA A 34 4.04 12.90 13.92
N ASP A 35 4.53 12.28 14.99
CA ASP A 35 5.98 12.08 15.18
C ASP A 35 6.45 10.88 14.34
N ILE A 36 6.56 11.12 13.03
CA ILE A 36 6.90 10.11 12.03
C ILE A 36 7.97 10.63 11.08
N SER A 37 9.03 9.85 10.87
CA SER A 37 10.07 10.19 9.90
C SER A 37 9.76 9.63 8.50
N PHE A 38 10.46 10.14 7.48
CA PHE A 38 10.41 9.55 6.14
C PHE A 38 10.93 8.10 6.10
N ALA A 39 11.84 7.74 7.01
CA ALA A 39 12.33 6.37 7.14
C ALA A 39 11.20 5.44 7.63
N ASP A 40 10.45 5.86 8.65
CA ASP A 40 9.29 5.13 9.15
C ASP A 40 8.23 4.98 8.06
N MET A 41 7.95 6.05 7.31
CA MET A 41 7.01 6.03 6.20
C MET A 41 7.41 4.99 5.14
N THR A 42 8.70 4.87 4.84
CA THR A 42 9.22 3.87 3.89
C THR A 42 8.98 2.45 4.41
N VAL A 43 9.30 2.19 5.68
CA VAL A 43 9.08 0.88 6.31
C VAL A 43 7.60 0.51 6.35
N ILE A 44 6.74 1.46 6.73
CA ILE A 44 5.29 1.27 6.81
C ILE A 44 4.72 0.94 5.42
N LYS A 45 5.11 1.67 4.38
CA LYS A 45 4.70 1.38 3.00
C LYS A 45 5.05 -0.06 2.60
N GLU A 46 6.28 -0.50 2.87
CA GLU A 46 6.70 -1.87 2.56
C GLU A 46 5.92 -2.93 3.35
N ILE A 47 5.62 -2.68 4.63
CA ILE A 47 4.76 -3.57 5.42
C ILE A 47 3.38 -3.69 4.78
N PHE A 48 2.76 -2.58 4.38
CA PHE A 48 1.45 -2.60 3.72
C PHE A 48 1.48 -3.32 2.37
N LYS A 49 2.48 -3.04 1.52
CA LYS A 49 2.65 -3.73 0.23
C LYS A 49 2.75 -5.24 0.42
N ASN A 50 3.59 -5.69 1.36
CA ASN A 50 3.77 -7.11 1.65
C ASN A 50 2.50 -7.76 2.23
N ARG A 51 1.82 -7.08 3.16
CA ARG A 51 0.56 -7.58 3.75
C ARG A 51 -0.54 -7.70 2.70
N LEU A 52 -0.74 -6.68 1.88
CA LEU A 52 -1.73 -6.70 0.81
C LEU A 52 -1.40 -7.77 -0.22
N THR A 53 -0.14 -7.87 -0.64
CA THR A 53 0.32 -8.92 -1.55
C THR A 53 0.00 -10.30 -0.99
N ASN A 54 0.32 -10.58 0.29
CA ASN A 54 0.01 -11.86 0.92
C ASN A 54 -1.49 -12.16 1.03
N ILE A 55 -2.33 -11.15 1.32
CA ILE A 55 -3.79 -11.31 1.38
C ILE A 55 -4.37 -11.69 0.02
N TYR A 56 -3.91 -11.04 -1.06
CA TYR A 56 -4.45 -11.27 -2.41
C TYR A 56 -3.76 -12.44 -3.14
N HIS A 57 -2.50 -12.76 -2.80
CA HIS A 57 -1.82 -13.98 -3.27
C HIS A 57 -2.29 -15.24 -2.55
N SER A 58 -2.53 -15.23 -1.23
CA SER A 58 -3.05 -16.44 -0.54
C SER A 58 -4.49 -16.82 -0.95
N ARG A 59 -5.17 -15.95 -1.71
CA ARG A 59 -6.48 -16.22 -2.32
C ARG A 59 -6.41 -16.64 -3.78
N ILE A 60 -5.24 -16.56 -4.41
CA ILE A 60 -5.00 -17.00 -5.78
C ILE A 60 -3.85 -17.99 -5.69
N GLU A 61 -4.18 -19.28 -5.54
CA GLU A 61 -3.21 -20.35 -5.82
C GLU A 61 -2.63 -20.06 -7.20
N TYR A 62 -1.33 -19.80 -7.25
CA TYR A 62 -0.63 -19.78 -8.53
C TYR A 62 -0.47 -21.25 -8.97
N PRO A 63 -0.97 -21.63 -10.15
CA PRO A 63 -0.51 -22.85 -10.77
C PRO A 63 0.98 -22.65 -11.08
N GLU A 64 1.82 -23.59 -10.65
CA GLU A 64 3.21 -23.68 -11.12
C GLU A 64 3.27 -23.71 -12.66
#